data_AF-A0A7C4PXB0-F1
#
_entry.id   AF-A0A7C4PXB0-F1
#
_cell.length_a   1.000
_cell.length_b   1.000
_cell.length_c   1.000
_cell.angle_alpha   90.00
_cell.angle_beta   90.00
_cell.angle_gamma   90.00
#
_symmetry.space_group_name_H-M   'P 1'
#
loop_
_entity.id
_entity.type
_entity.pdbx_description
1 polymer ?
#
loop_
_entity_poly.entity_id
_entity_poly.type
_entity_poly.pdbx_seq_one_letter_code
_entity_poly.pdbx_strand_id
1 'polypeptide(L)'
;MKLPIYKFRPVSGAEWGSGGIFGLKYHMGVLYFTLSFDAKAYFFRDDTFRRYDFDLVGPEPRSGGDTYNAVEVVDNKIFFGGWVHSPVRYKVMDKYLTIDFSNKYSHLHQYDVYEDRVTLLWKESTGLENEWVGEVSSITYDPVNDGLLISRADGSRSLGVFRFNLREEKMELVSDKPSLKSSIMSDSVCFDVSIGINGIYGIQCLDLIRNSWSFRWFSDDLKDISVDGEGVLRPIQVGSIASAYGRLFIFVRGGVIVWDPSEEVGNDLHFVRLYDFCRKDYGPVRTNHVVVGGGIVIPFNAYPHGILRIVKDELKWIAKNINYIPVSTNLLYITPPNVRVLTSLGARITSVEHIGSELVLGANTMANLGIYDATPFDVGERELLFLNIDSILTTNPPSTTIKVLGSVVGNNAWGGIPINNYRKATLHMKTSKDNKLKIYEYDLGLPPTLHNVDLIDVKVGKNSVDLSNYNNLISFKFEVEDPNAEVYIILKN
;
A
#
# COMPACT_ATOMS: atom_id res chain seq x y z
N MET A 1 -20.68 -10.45 13.61
CA MET A 1 -20.02 -9.76 14.75
C MET A 1 -20.68 -8.42 14.98
N LYS A 2 -21.02 -8.05 16.23
CA LYS A 2 -21.48 -6.70 16.57
C LYS A 2 -20.33 -5.95 17.24
N LEU A 3 -19.77 -4.95 16.57
CA LEU A 3 -18.72 -4.13 17.18
C LEU A 3 -19.34 -3.00 18.02
N PRO A 4 -19.00 -2.90 19.32
CA PRO A 4 -19.48 -1.80 20.16
C PRO A 4 -18.86 -0.45 19.77
N ILE A 5 -17.71 -0.46 19.08
CA ILE A 5 -17.00 0.73 18.61
C ILE A 5 -16.48 0.46 17.20
N TYR A 6 -16.82 1.34 16.26
CA TYR A 6 -16.39 1.26 14.86
C TYR A 6 -15.90 2.62 14.33
N LYS A 7 -15.91 3.67 15.16
CA LYS A 7 -15.38 5.01 14.85
C LYS A 7 -14.43 5.43 15.94
N PHE A 8 -13.28 5.96 15.53
CA PHE A 8 -12.18 6.34 16.41
C PHE A 8 -11.77 7.77 16.08
N ARG A 9 -12.07 8.66 17.02
CA ARG A 9 -11.68 10.07 16.91
C ARG A 9 -10.18 10.23 17.15
N PRO A 10 -9.58 11.29 16.59
CA PRO A 10 -8.20 11.62 16.91
C PRO A 10 -8.04 11.94 18.41
N VAL A 11 -6.96 11.42 19.00
CA VAL A 11 -6.55 11.65 20.40
C VAL A 11 -5.06 12.00 20.44
N SER A 12 -4.45 12.08 21.63
CA SER A 12 -2.99 12.22 21.72
C SER A 12 -2.31 11.02 21.08
N GLY A 13 -1.45 11.30 20.12
CA GLY A 13 -0.80 10.33 19.25
C GLY A 13 0.33 11.04 18.54
N ALA A 14 1.50 10.96 19.14
CA ALA A 14 2.67 11.71 18.75
C ALA A 14 3.30 11.14 17.49
N GLU A 15 3.02 11.67 16.31
CA GLU A 15 3.68 11.22 15.09
C GLU A 15 3.49 12.17 13.90
N TRP A 16 3.94 11.77 12.72
CA TRP A 16 3.71 12.46 11.46
C TRP A 16 2.29 12.18 10.92
N GLY A 17 1.29 12.94 11.39
CA GLY A 17 -0.05 12.92 10.80
C GLY A 17 -1.00 11.92 11.43
N SER A 18 -1.51 10.97 10.63
CA SER A 18 -2.48 9.98 11.12
C SER A 18 -2.05 8.54 10.88
N GLY A 19 -2.23 7.72 11.92
CA GLY A 19 -1.78 6.34 11.99
C GLY A 19 -2.82 5.33 11.56
N GLY A 20 -4.05 5.72 11.21
CA GLY A 20 -5.04 4.82 10.59
C GLY A 20 -5.41 3.57 11.42
N ILE A 21 -5.99 2.57 10.73
CA ILE A 21 -6.31 1.24 11.28
C ILE A 21 -5.50 0.20 10.50
N PHE A 22 -4.54 -0.45 11.14
CA PHE A 22 -3.61 -1.38 10.51
C PHE A 22 -3.64 -2.76 11.16
N GLY A 23 -3.07 -3.75 10.47
CA GLY A 23 -3.00 -5.13 10.94
C GLY A 23 -4.37 -5.79 11.07
N LEU A 24 -5.38 -5.31 10.34
CA LEU A 24 -6.75 -5.83 10.45
C LEU A 24 -6.75 -7.32 10.08
N LYS A 25 -7.05 -8.18 11.07
CA LYS A 25 -7.00 -9.63 10.92
C LYS A 25 -8.15 -10.30 11.66
N TYR A 26 -8.88 -11.19 11.00
CA TYR A 26 -9.90 -12.02 11.66
C TYR A 26 -9.40 -13.45 11.84
N HIS A 27 -9.46 -13.93 13.08
CA HIS A 27 -9.00 -15.27 13.41
C HIS A 27 -9.74 -15.86 14.60
N MET A 28 -10.31 -17.05 14.43
CA MET A 28 -11.00 -17.80 15.50
C MET A 28 -11.98 -16.96 16.33
N GLY A 29 -12.82 -16.15 15.69
CA GLY A 29 -13.80 -15.31 16.38
C GLY A 29 -13.26 -13.97 16.88
N VAL A 30 -11.97 -13.70 16.71
CA VAL A 30 -11.32 -12.44 17.12
C VAL A 30 -11.02 -11.57 15.91
N LEU A 31 -11.50 -10.32 15.91
CA LEU A 31 -11.05 -9.28 14.98
C LEU A 31 -9.98 -8.43 15.66
N TYR A 32 -8.75 -8.55 15.17
CA TYR A 32 -7.59 -7.79 15.61
C TYR A 32 -7.33 -6.59 14.71
N PHE A 33 -6.87 -5.48 15.29
CA PHE A 33 -6.23 -4.37 14.58
C PHE A 33 -5.49 -3.43 15.55
N THR A 34 -4.61 -2.59 15.01
CA THR A 34 -4.05 -1.44 15.73
C THR A 34 -4.69 -0.14 15.29
N LEU A 35 -4.99 0.72 16.26
CA LEU A 35 -5.07 2.16 16.03
C LEU A 35 -3.65 2.71 16.16
N SER A 36 -2.99 2.93 15.03
CA SER A 36 -1.60 3.37 15.08
C SER A 36 -1.52 4.85 15.42
N PHE A 37 -0.38 5.25 15.96
CA PHE A 37 -0.05 6.52 16.62
C PHE A 37 -0.73 6.69 17.99
N ASP A 38 -1.93 6.13 18.18
CA ASP A 38 -2.56 6.01 19.50
C ASP A 38 -1.88 4.97 20.41
N ALA A 39 -1.01 4.11 19.85
CA ALA A 39 -0.42 2.95 20.53
C ALA A 39 -1.50 2.07 21.19
N LYS A 40 -2.51 1.65 20.43
CA LYS A 40 -3.58 0.77 20.91
C LYS A 40 -3.81 -0.39 19.96
N ALA A 41 -3.75 -1.61 20.49
CA ALA A 41 -4.20 -2.82 19.81
C ALA A 41 -5.56 -3.24 20.38
N TYR A 42 -6.48 -3.62 19.49
CA TYR A 42 -7.81 -4.11 19.84
C TYR A 42 -7.97 -5.56 19.41
N PHE A 43 -8.65 -6.34 20.24
CA PHE A 43 -9.03 -7.72 19.99
C PHE A 43 -10.52 -7.86 20.27
N PHE A 44 -11.35 -7.72 19.24
CA PHE A 44 -12.80 -7.76 19.37
C PHE A 44 -13.34 -9.18 19.23
N ARG A 45 -14.27 -9.54 20.11
CA ARG A 45 -15.12 -10.74 20.04
C ARG A 45 -16.58 -10.31 19.90
N ASP A 46 -17.49 -11.26 19.74
CA ASP A 46 -18.91 -10.95 19.51
C ASP A 46 -19.58 -10.14 20.63
N ASP A 47 -19.11 -10.27 21.87
CA ASP A 47 -19.71 -9.70 23.08
C ASP A 47 -18.74 -8.85 23.93
N THR A 48 -17.45 -8.89 23.64
CA THR A 48 -16.42 -8.21 24.44
C THR A 48 -15.25 -7.75 23.57
N PHE A 49 -14.36 -6.94 24.13
CA PHE A 49 -13.10 -6.61 23.50
C PHE A 49 -11.98 -6.45 24.54
N ARG A 50 -10.76 -6.79 24.13
CA ARG A 50 -9.54 -6.41 24.85
C ARG A 50 -8.88 -5.24 24.14
N ARG A 51 -8.40 -4.29 24.94
CA ARG A 51 -7.49 -3.22 24.49
C ARG A 51 -6.13 -3.43 25.15
N TYR A 52 -5.08 -3.34 24.36
CA TYR A 52 -3.69 -3.38 24.81
C TYR A 52 -2.97 -2.10 24.41
N ASP A 53 -2.35 -1.43 25.39
CA ASP A 53 -1.80 -0.07 25.26
C ASP A 53 -0.26 -0.09 25.13
N PHE A 54 0.31 -1.20 24.65
CA PHE A 54 1.76 -1.42 24.44
C PHE A 54 2.63 -1.24 25.70
N ASP A 55 2.09 -1.54 26.88
CA ASP A 55 2.78 -1.40 28.17
C ASP A 55 3.95 -2.35 28.39
N LEU A 56 4.01 -3.48 27.66
CA LEU A 56 5.16 -4.38 27.70
C LEU A 56 6.38 -3.79 26.97
N VAL A 57 6.19 -2.82 26.07
CA VAL A 57 7.31 -2.18 25.34
C VAL A 57 8.05 -1.19 26.24
N GLY A 58 7.33 -0.40 27.05
CA GLY A 58 7.95 0.59 27.93
C GLY A 58 6.93 1.52 28.61
N PRO A 59 7.38 2.59 29.28
CA PRO A 59 6.51 3.51 30.00
C PRO A 59 5.77 4.52 29.10
N GLU A 60 4.74 5.16 29.65
CA GLU A 60 4.04 6.29 29.03
C GLU A 60 4.89 7.58 29.02
N PRO A 61 4.57 8.56 28.14
CA PRO A 61 3.57 8.53 27.07
C PRO A 61 4.00 7.66 25.89
N ARG A 62 3.07 6.96 25.24
CA ARG A 62 3.35 6.08 24.08
C ARG A 62 2.72 6.61 22.80
N SER A 63 3.40 6.36 21.69
CA SER A 63 2.89 6.48 20.32
C SER A 63 3.42 5.29 19.55
N GLY A 64 2.63 4.71 18.65
CA GLY A 64 3.03 3.49 17.98
C GLY A 64 1.88 2.69 17.42
N GLY A 65 2.20 1.51 16.93
CA GLY A 65 1.32 0.63 16.20
C GLY A 65 2.00 0.16 14.93
N ASP A 66 1.23 0.01 13.87
CA ASP A 66 1.69 -0.53 12.59
C ASP A 66 1.35 0.45 11.45
N THR A 67 2.18 0.52 10.42
CA THR A 67 1.89 1.32 9.23
C THR A 67 1.99 0.54 7.91
N TYR A 68 2.11 -0.79 8.02
CA TYR A 68 2.33 -1.71 6.92
C TYR A 68 1.53 -3.01 7.00
N ASN A 69 0.64 -3.22 7.98
CA ASN A 69 -0.16 -4.45 8.14
C ASN A 69 0.68 -5.70 8.46
N ALA A 70 1.61 -5.56 9.41
CA ALA A 70 2.48 -6.61 9.89
C ALA A 70 1.75 -7.51 10.90
N VAL A 71 0.94 -8.42 10.37
CA VAL A 71 0.14 -9.38 11.15
C VAL A 71 0.14 -10.75 10.48
N GLU A 72 0.23 -11.81 11.27
CA GLU A 72 0.10 -13.20 10.81
C GLU A 72 -0.59 -14.06 11.87
N VAL A 73 -1.20 -15.17 11.45
CA VAL A 73 -1.87 -16.12 12.35
C VAL A 73 -1.28 -17.51 12.24
N VAL A 74 -1.06 -18.16 13.38
CA VAL A 74 -0.62 -19.56 13.46
C VAL A 74 -1.37 -20.21 14.61
N ASP A 75 -1.98 -21.37 14.36
CA ASP A 75 -2.82 -22.09 15.33
C ASP A 75 -3.85 -21.18 16.01
N ASN A 76 -3.76 -20.98 17.32
CA ASN A 76 -4.64 -20.12 18.12
C ASN A 76 -4.06 -18.73 18.41
N LYS A 77 -3.01 -18.32 17.69
CA LYS A 77 -2.24 -17.11 17.97
C LYS A 77 -2.30 -16.11 16.83
N ILE A 78 -2.35 -14.83 17.19
CA ILE A 78 -2.21 -13.69 16.29
C ILE A 78 -0.86 -13.03 16.61
N PHE A 79 0.07 -13.08 15.68
CA PHE A 79 1.36 -12.39 15.76
C PHE A 79 1.24 -11.03 15.11
N PHE A 80 1.78 -10.01 15.77
CA PHE A 80 1.70 -8.65 15.27
C PHE A 80 2.94 -7.83 15.62
N GLY A 81 3.33 -6.97 14.67
CA GLY A 81 4.51 -6.14 14.75
C GLY A 81 4.21 -4.67 14.52
N GLY A 82 5.26 -3.93 14.22
CA GLY A 82 5.24 -2.50 13.97
C GLY A 82 6.34 -1.80 14.76
N TRP A 83 6.02 -0.61 15.24
CA TRP A 83 6.93 0.22 16.02
C TRP A 83 6.21 0.95 17.15
N VAL A 84 6.95 1.29 18.20
CA VAL A 84 6.44 2.06 19.34
C VAL A 84 7.52 3.01 19.87
N HIS A 85 7.18 4.29 20.00
CA HIS A 85 7.89 5.27 20.83
C HIS A 85 7.45 5.14 22.29
N SER A 86 8.39 4.83 23.20
CA SER A 86 8.07 4.65 24.62
C SER A 86 9.26 4.94 25.57
N PRO A 87 9.29 6.10 26.26
CA PRO A 87 8.34 7.21 26.14
C PRO A 87 8.60 8.04 24.87
N VAL A 88 7.53 8.61 24.32
CA VAL A 88 7.60 9.61 23.24
C VAL A 88 8.34 10.86 23.73
N ARG A 89 9.21 11.40 22.87
CA ARG A 89 9.86 12.71 23.06
C ARG A 89 9.74 13.53 21.78
N TYR A 90 9.36 14.80 21.93
CA TYR A 90 9.39 15.76 20.83
C TYR A 90 10.63 16.63 20.94
N LYS A 91 11.08 17.08 19.78
CA LYS A 91 12.05 18.16 19.66
C LYS A 91 11.37 19.36 19.01
N VAL A 92 11.36 20.46 19.74
CA VAL A 92 10.93 21.75 19.22
C VAL A 92 12.09 22.37 18.46
N MET A 93 11.88 22.63 17.18
CA MET A 93 12.76 23.45 16.34
C MET A 93 12.01 24.73 15.97
N ASP A 94 12.70 25.84 15.73
CA ASP A 94 12.14 27.20 15.58
C ASP A 94 10.66 27.29 15.14
N LYS A 95 10.30 26.67 14.00
CA LYS A 95 8.96 26.74 13.42
C LYS A 95 8.23 25.40 13.32
N TYR A 96 8.81 24.29 13.80
CA TYR A 96 8.25 22.96 13.60
C TYR A 96 8.63 21.97 14.71
N LEU A 97 7.80 20.93 14.85
CA LEU A 97 8.06 19.81 15.74
C LEU A 97 8.68 18.67 14.92
N THR A 98 9.62 17.97 15.54
CA THR A 98 10.10 16.67 15.08
C THR A 98 10.12 15.70 16.26
N ILE A 99 10.42 14.43 15.98
CA ILE A 99 10.37 13.34 16.94
C ILE A 99 11.80 12.89 17.25
N ASP A 100 12.05 12.59 18.52
CA ASP A 100 13.30 11.96 18.97
C ASP A 100 13.14 10.43 18.90
N PHE A 101 14.00 9.80 18.12
CA PHE A 101 13.98 8.36 17.85
C PHE A 101 14.71 7.50 18.88
N SER A 102 15.32 8.09 19.91
CA SER A 102 16.08 7.34 20.93
C SER A 102 15.25 6.27 21.63
N ASN A 103 13.95 6.50 21.76
CA ASN A 103 12.99 5.56 22.34
C ASN A 103 12.05 4.92 21.32
N LYS A 104 12.41 4.89 20.02
CA LYS A 104 11.65 4.15 18.99
C LYS A 104 12.09 2.70 18.98
N TYR A 105 11.15 1.82 19.30
CA TYR A 105 11.35 0.37 19.30
C TYR A 105 10.64 -0.24 18.11
N SER A 106 11.32 -1.14 17.40
CA SER A 106 10.65 -2.17 16.59
C SER A 106 10.25 -3.33 17.50
N HIS A 107 9.12 -3.97 17.26
CA HIS A 107 8.62 -5.02 18.16
C HIS A 107 7.91 -6.17 17.44
N LEU A 108 7.83 -7.30 18.14
CA LEU A 108 7.01 -8.45 17.80
C LEU A 108 6.25 -8.91 19.04
N HIS A 109 4.94 -9.02 18.93
CA HIS A 109 4.06 -9.56 19.97
C HIS A 109 3.31 -10.78 19.45
N GLN A 110 2.75 -11.54 20.38
CA GLN A 110 1.68 -12.50 20.12
C GLN A 110 0.47 -12.20 21.00
N TYR A 111 -0.71 -12.55 20.51
CA TYR A 111 -1.93 -12.67 21.28
C TYR A 111 -2.45 -14.11 21.18
N ASP A 112 -2.68 -14.75 22.33
CA ASP A 112 -3.30 -16.06 22.40
C ASP A 112 -4.82 -15.92 22.53
N VAL A 113 -5.55 -16.48 21.56
CA VAL A 113 -7.02 -16.39 21.50
C VAL A 113 -7.70 -17.17 22.63
N TYR A 114 -7.11 -18.26 23.11
CA TYR A 114 -7.73 -19.07 24.16
C TYR A 114 -7.47 -18.49 25.54
N GLU A 115 -6.25 -18.00 25.78
CA GLU A 115 -5.87 -17.43 27.06
C GLU A 115 -6.24 -15.95 27.20
N ASP A 116 -6.66 -15.30 26.10
CA ASP A 116 -6.90 -13.87 26.01
C ASP A 116 -5.71 -13.07 26.56
N ARG A 117 -4.49 -13.42 26.10
CA ARG A 117 -3.24 -12.91 26.66
C ARG A 117 -2.32 -12.36 25.57
N VAL A 118 -1.82 -11.15 25.79
CA VAL A 118 -0.77 -10.54 24.95
C VAL A 118 0.60 -10.82 25.57
N THR A 119 1.59 -11.14 24.74
CA THR A 119 2.99 -11.33 25.15
C THR A 119 3.91 -10.59 24.19
N LEU A 120 4.89 -9.86 24.73
CA LEU A 120 5.98 -9.29 23.96
C LEU A 120 7.05 -10.38 23.75
N LEU A 121 7.32 -10.71 22.49
CA LEU A 121 8.29 -11.73 22.12
C LEU A 121 9.67 -11.12 21.87
N TRP A 122 9.71 -9.95 21.24
CA TRP A 122 10.96 -9.30 20.86
C TRP A 122 10.78 -7.79 20.71
N LYS A 123 11.84 -7.03 21.05
CA LYS A 123 11.95 -5.61 20.70
C LYS A 123 13.41 -5.19 20.51
N GLU A 124 13.63 -4.14 19.73
CA GLU A 124 14.95 -3.56 19.44
C GLU A 124 14.86 -2.04 19.26
N SER A 125 15.87 -1.30 19.70
CA SER A 125 16.04 0.14 19.45
C SER A 125 17.52 0.46 19.21
N THR A 126 17.81 1.54 18.49
CA THR A 126 19.17 2.09 18.33
C THR A 126 19.64 2.84 19.58
N GLY A 127 18.71 3.43 20.34
CA GLY A 127 19.01 4.41 21.38
C GLY A 127 19.46 5.79 20.85
N LEU A 128 19.39 6.02 19.53
CA LEU A 128 19.91 7.23 18.88
C LEU A 128 18.79 8.21 18.50
N GLU A 129 19.04 9.51 18.63
CA GLU A 129 18.03 10.57 18.44
C GLU A 129 17.47 10.64 17.01
N ASN A 130 18.30 10.38 16.00
CA ASN A 130 17.96 10.61 14.58
C ASN A 130 17.98 9.32 13.73
N GLU A 131 18.12 8.16 14.37
CA GLU A 131 18.19 6.87 13.69
C GLU A 131 17.25 5.89 14.38
N TRP A 132 16.50 5.10 13.62
CA TRP A 132 15.68 4.02 14.16
C TRP A 132 15.99 2.71 13.46
N VAL A 133 15.70 1.61 14.17
CA VAL A 133 15.79 0.28 13.57
C VAL A 133 14.58 0.04 12.68
N GLY A 134 14.73 -0.79 11.64
CA GLY A 134 13.66 -1.13 10.71
C GLY A 134 12.38 -1.56 11.44
N GLU A 135 11.25 -0.95 11.09
CA GLU A 135 9.93 -1.37 11.58
C GLU A 135 9.62 -2.79 11.10
N VAL A 136 8.95 -3.60 11.93
CA VAL A 136 8.36 -4.85 11.44
C VAL A 136 7.21 -4.49 10.51
N SER A 137 7.40 -4.74 9.21
CA SER A 137 6.50 -4.25 8.14
C SER A 137 5.66 -5.35 7.48
N SER A 138 6.11 -6.60 7.61
CA SER A 138 5.36 -7.80 7.22
C SER A 138 5.79 -8.96 8.12
N ILE A 139 4.87 -9.89 8.36
CA ILE A 139 5.11 -11.15 9.06
C ILE A 139 4.54 -12.25 8.16
N THR A 140 5.30 -13.32 7.95
CA THR A 140 4.84 -14.49 7.20
C THR A 140 5.29 -15.75 7.92
N TYR A 141 4.38 -16.70 8.09
CA TYR A 141 4.71 -17.97 8.73
C TYR A 141 5.52 -18.87 7.77
N ASP A 142 6.61 -19.45 8.28
CA ASP A 142 7.39 -20.52 7.66
C ASP A 142 6.90 -21.87 8.22
N PRO A 143 5.99 -22.57 7.53
CA PRO A 143 5.40 -23.82 8.03
C PRO A 143 6.39 -24.98 8.04
N VAL A 144 7.52 -24.88 7.35
CA VAL A 144 8.53 -25.95 7.28
C VAL A 144 9.42 -25.91 8.52
N ASN A 145 9.84 -24.71 8.92
CA ASN A 145 10.80 -24.53 10.01
C ASN A 145 10.16 -24.03 11.32
N ASP A 146 8.83 -23.90 11.36
CA ASP A 146 8.08 -23.47 12.55
C ASP A 146 8.57 -22.11 13.10
N GLY A 147 8.61 -21.12 12.20
CA GLY A 147 9.14 -19.80 12.49
C GLY A 147 8.40 -18.68 11.75
N LEU A 148 8.70 -17.43 12.11
CA LEU A 148 8.14 -16.25 11.45
C LEU A 148 9.22 -15.55 10.63
N LEU A 149 8.96 -15.30 9.36
CA LEU A 149 9.79 -14.46 8.51
C LEU A 149 9.28 -13.02 8.58
N ILE A 150 10.19 -12.07 8.79
CA ILE A 150 9.88 -10.68 9.18
C ILE A 150 10.59 -9.72 8.23
N SER A 151 9.81 -8.87 7.55
CA SER A 151 10.30 -7.84 6.63
C SER A 151 10.60 -6.53 7.37
N ARG A 152 11.79 -5.95 7.12
CA ARG A 152 12.22 -4.66 7.69
C ARG A 152 12.92 -3.80 6.65
N ALA A 153 12.28 -2.72 6.20
CA ALA A 153 12.86 -1.75 5.25
C ALA A 153 12.58 -0.27 5.58
N ASP A 154 11.66 0.03 6.50
CA ASP A 154 11.45 1.39 7.00
C ASP A 154 12.31 1.63 8.25
N GLY A 155 13.55 2.11 8.04
CA GLY A 155 14.49 2.36 9.12
C GLY A 155 15.87 2.82 8.65
N SER A 156 16.70 3.21 9.61
CA SER A 156 18.10 3.58 9.38
C SER A 156 19.06 2.40 9.59
N ARG A 157 18.69 1.43 10.45
CA ARG A 157 19.50 0.26 10.82
C ARG A 157 18.68 -1.02 10.91
N SER A 158 19.38 -2.16 11.01
CA SER A 158 18.76 -3.49 11.20
C SER A 158 17.69 -3.78 10.16
N LEU A 159 18.03 -3.53 8.89
CA LEU A 159 17.18 -3.76 7.73
C LEU A 159 17.46 -5.14 7.12
N GLY A 160 16.47 -5.72 6.47
CA GLY A 160 16.59 -7.04 5.85
C GLY A 160 15.34 -7.90 6.01
N VAL A 161 15.53 -9.20 5.80
CA VAL A 161 14.58 -10.24 6.19
C VAL A 161 15.15 -10.98 7.40
N PHE A 162 14.33 -11.12 8.42
CA PHE A 162 14.67 -11.80 9.66
C PHE A 162 13.82 -13.04 9.85
N ARG A 163 14.33 -14.03 10.59
CA ARG A 163 13.56 -15.18 11.08
C ARG A 163 13.46 -15.06 12.60
N PHE A 164 12.24 -15.20 13.12
CA PHE A 164 11.98 -15.40 14.53
C PHE A 164 11.64 -16.87 14.76
N ASN A 165 12.51 -17.59 15.47
CA ASN A 165 12.28 -18.98 15.84
C ASN A 165 11.32 -19.04 17.02
N LEU A 166 10.16 -19.69 16.84
CA LEU A 166 9.10 -19.75 17.87
C LEU A 166 9.48 -20.60 19.09
N ARG A 167 10.45 -21.51 18.96
CA ARG A 167 10.90 -22.40 20.04
C ARG A 167 12.04 -21.81 20.85
N GLU A 168 12.98 -21.18 20.17
CA GLU A 168 14.15 -20.55 20.79
C GLU A 168 13.91 -19.10 21.21
N GLU A 169 12.78 -18.52 20.79
CA GLU A 169 12.42 -17.11 20.99
C GLU A 169 13.53 -16.14 20.54
N LYS A 170 14.16 -16.46 19.40
CA LYS A 170 15.34 -15.76 18.91
C LYS A 170 15.09 -15.18 17.51
N MET A 171 15.51 -13.92 17.35
CA MET A 171 15.53 -13.20 16.07
C MET A 171 16.89 -13.34 15.39
N GLU A 172 16.92 -13.72 14.12
CA GLU A 172 18.13 -13.83 13.30
C GLU A 172 17.96 -13.16 11.92
N LEU A 173 19.01 -12.54 11.40
CA LEU A 173 19.01 -11.99 10.05
C LEU A 173 19.25 -13.13 9.05
N VAL A 174 18.34 -13.31 8.08
CA VAL A 174 18.44 -14.35 7.05
C VAL A 174 18.68 -13.79 5.64
N SER A 175 18.42 -12.51 5.41
CA SER A 175 18.84 -11.76 4.21
C SER A 175 19.12 -10.30 4.57
N ASP A 176 20.23 -9.75 4.05
CA ASP A 176 20.63 -8.36 4.25
C ASP A 176 19.92 -7.38 3.29
N LYS A 177 19.08 -7.88 2.38
CA LYS A 177 18.32 -7.09 1.42
C LYS A 177 17.01 -6.65 2.05
N PRO A 178 16.77 -5.33 2.26
CA PRO A 178 15.57 -4.87 2.94
C PRO A 178 14.29 -5.20 2.15
N SER A 179 13.22 -5.50 2.88
CA SER A 179 11.88 -5.79 2.35
C SER A 179 10.81 -5.05 3.15
N LEU A 180 9.72 -4.64 2.49
CA LEU A 180 8.51 -4.14 3.14
C LEU A 180 7.38 -5.17 3.20
N LYS A 181 7.33 -6.10 2.25
CA LYS A 181 6.20 -7.01 2.04
C LYS A 181 6.68 -8.39 1.63
N SER A 182 5.86 -9.38 1.98
CA SER A 182 6.13 -10.78 1.69
C SER A 182 4.85 -11.51 1.31
N SER A 183 5.00 -12.63 0.61
CA SER A 183 3.91 -13.57 0.33
C SER A 183 4.47 -14.98 0.15
N ILE A 184 3.71 -15.98 0.61
CA ILE A 184 4.02 -17.38 0.31
C ILE A 184 3.66 -17.64 -1.15
N MET A 185 4.57 -18.24 -1.91
CA MET A 185 4.34 -18.75 -3.25
C MET A 185 4.88 -20.18 -3.34
N SER A 186 3.96 -21.15 -3.45
CA SER A 186 4.30 -22.57 -3.48
C SER A 186 5.16 -22.99 -2.27
N ASP A 187 6.37 -23.48 -2.49
CA ASP A 187 7.35 -23.92 -1.50
C ASP A 187 8.34 -22.81 -1.08
N SER A 188 8.06 -21.57 -1.48
CA SER A 188 8.93 -20.42 -1.24
C SER A 188 8.18 -19.28 -0.56
N VAL A 189 8.92 -18.43 0.15
CA VAL A 189 8.43 -17.12 0.59
C VAL A 189 9.18 -16.05 -0.19
N CYS A 190 8.43 -15.22 -0.88
CA CYS A 190 8.97 -14.16 -1.72
C CYS A 190 8.73 -12.80 -1.08
N PHE A 191 9.71 -11.94 -1.23
CA PHE A 191 9.80 -10.62 -0.66
C PHE A 191 10.15 -9.63 -1.76
N ASP A 192 9.69 -8.39 -1.61
CA ASP A 192 10.29 -7.29 -2.35
C ASP A 192 11.73 -7.03 -1.87
N VAL A 193 12.53 -6.43 -2.75
CA VAL A 193 13.77 -5.74 -2.38
C VAL A 193 13.51 -4.25 -2.47
N SER A 194 13.26 -3.62 -1.32
CA SER A 194 12.97 -2.18 -1.21
C SER A 194 14.15 -1.42 -0.62
N ILE A 195 14.42 -0.22 -1.13
CA ILE A 195 15.51 0.64 -0.63
C ILE A 195 14.91 1.96 -0.14
N GLY A 196 14.32 1.95 1.07
CA GLY A 196 13.75 3.13 1.71
C GLY A 196 12.87 3.97 0.77
N ILE A 197 13.18 5.27 0.67
CA ILE A 197 12.45 6.21 -0.21
C ILE A 197 12.64 5.95 -1.71
N ASN A 198 13.59 5.10 -2.12
CA ASN A 198 13.90 4.85 -3.53
C ASN A 198 13.00 3.76 -4.15
N GLY A 199 12.16 3.11 -3.34
CA GLY A 199 11.18 2.12 -3.78
C GLY A 199 11.78 0.74 -4.06
N ILE A 200 11.08 -0.03 -4.90
CA ILE A 200 11.40 -1.43 -5.22
C ILE A 200 12.48 -1.59 -6.31
N TYR A 201 13.42 -2.50 -6.09
CA TYR A 201 14.51 -2.82 -7.03
C TYR A 201 14.52 -4.27 -7.48
N GLY A 202 13.73 -5.14 -6.86
CA GLY A 202 13.66 -6.53 -7.24
C GLY A 202 12.79 -7.36 -6.31
N ILE A 203 12.94 -8.67 -6.49
CA ILE A 203 12.27 -9.73 -5.75
C ILE A 203 13.36 -10.64 -5.20
N GLN A 204 13.22 -11.09 -3.96
CA GLN A 204 14.04 -12.13 -3.37
C GLN A 204 13.12 -13.24 -2.84
N CYS A 205 13.46 -14.50 -3.07
CA CYS A 205 12.66 -15.63 -2.59
C CYS A 205 13.51 -16.63 -1.84
N LEU A 206 13.03 -17.05 -0.67
CA LEU A 206 13.59 -18.12 0.13
C LEU A 206 12.82 -19.41 -0.18
N ASP A 207 13.49 -20.38 -0.79
CA ASP A 207 13.00 -21.76 -0.90
C ASP A 207 13.01 -22.38 0.51
N LEU A 208 11.83 -22.69 1.06
CA LEU A 208 11.69 -23.16 2.44
C LEU A 208 12.23 -24.59 2.63
N ILE A 209 12.31 -25.37 1.56
CA ILE A 209 12.76 -26.77 1.59
C ILE A 209 14.27 -26.86 1.43
N ARG A 210 14.82 -26.15 0.44
CA ARG A 210 16.26 -26.13 0.15
C ARG A 210 17.02 -25.13 1.02
N ASN A 211 16.31 -24.20 1.67
CA ASN A 211 16.89 -23.10 2.43
C ASN A 211 17.87 -22.26 1.59
N SER A 212 17.49 -21.96 0.35
CA SER A 212 18.30 -21.23 -0.62
C SER A 212 17.58 -19.99 -1.14
N TRP A 213 18.34 -18.92 -1.35
CA TRP A 213 17.83 -17.66 -1.87
C TRP A 213 17.96 -17.55 -3.38
N SER A 214 16.92 -17.01 -4.03
CA SER A 214 16.96 -16.55 -5.42
C SER A 214 16.61 -15.06 -5.49
N PHE A 215 17.15 -14.38 -6.50
CA PHE A 215 16.99 -12.93 -6.67
C PHE A 215 16.62 -12.60 -8.11
N ARG A 216 15.69 -11.66 -8.28
CA ARG A 216 15.30 -11.07 -9.57
C ARG A 216 15.34 -9.56 -9.46
N TRP A 217 16.27 -8.93 -10.18
CA TRP A 217 16.45 -7.48 -10.17
C TRP A 217 15.67 -6.82 -11.31
N PHE A 218 15.14 -5.64 -11.04
CA PHE A 218 14.47 -4.82 -12.03
C PHE A 218 15.44 -3.80 -12.63
N SER A 219 15.18 -3.37 -13.87
CA SER A 219 15.86 -2.20 -14.43
C SER A 219 15.35 -0.91 -13.78
N ASP A 220 16.12 0.18 -13.90
CA ASP A 220 15.79 1.44 -13.25
C ASP A 220 14.47 2.07 -13.76
N ASP A 221 14.12 1.89 -15.04
CA ASP A 221 12.97 2.56 -15.70
C ASP A 221 11.70 1.69 -15.80
N LEU A 222 11.76 0.39 -15.46
CA LEU A 222 10.71 -0.63 -15.70
C LEU A 222 10.17 -0.73 -17.15
N LYS A 223 10.64 0.12 -18.06
CA LYS A 223 10.19 0.20 -19.45
C LYS A 223 10.26 -1.16 -20.16
N ASP A 224 11.32 -1.91 -19.91
CA ASP A 224 11.57 -3.21 -20.56
C ASP A 224 10.56 -4.29 -20.15
N ILE A 225 9.94 -4.13 -18.98
CA ILE A 225 8.89 -5.03 -18.51
C ILE A 225 7.49 -4.43 -18.65
N SER A 226 7.36 -3.15 -19.04
CA SER A 226 6.05 -2.51 -19.15
C SER A 226 5.29 -2.98 -20.37
N VAL A 227 4.03 -3.38 -20.19
CA VAL A 227 3.16 -3.82 -21.30
C VAL A 227 2.92 -2.70 -22.31
N ASP A 228 2.86 -1.45 -21.87
CA ASP A 228 2.72 -0.28 -22.75
C ASP A 228 4.06 0.18 -23.38
N GLY A 229 5.17 -0.48 -23.03
CA GLY A 229 6.51 -0.14 -23.51
C GLY A 229 7.04 1.21 -23.01
N GLU A 230 6.37 1.81 -22.02
CA GLU A 230 6.70 3.12 -21.45
C GLU A 230 7.25 3.01 -20.04
N GLY A 231 8.13 3.95 -19.68
CA GLY A 231 8.76 4.02 -18.36
C GLY A 231 7.81 4.37 -17.23
N VAL A 232 8.30 4.27 -15.99
CA VAL A 232 7.57 4.68 -14.78
C VAL A 232 8.42 5.65 -13.97
N LEU A 233 7.81 6.75 -13.52
CA LEU A 233 8.52 7.70 -12.67
C LEU A 233 8.89 7.02 -11.33
N ARG A 234 10.15 7.09 -10.91
CA ARG A 234 10.58 6.66 -9.57
C ARG A 234 10.38 7.75 -8.51
N PRO A 235 10.29 7.41 -7.21
CA PRO A 235 10.31 6.05 -6.64
C PRO A 235 8.98 5.29 -6.84
N ILE A 236 9.06 3.97 -6.78
CA ILE A 236 7.89 3.08 -6.90
C ILE A 236 7.76 2.31 -5.60
N GLN A 237 6.88 2.78 -4.71
CA GLN A 237 6.71 2.18 -3.39
C GLN A 237 5.84 0.92 -3.48
N VAL A 238 6.26 -0.12 -2.76
CA VAL A 238 5.49 -1.37 -2.62
C VAL A 238 4.33 -1.17 -1.67
N GLY A 239 3.17 -1.62 -2.11
CA GLY A 239 1.95 -1.64 -1.32
C GLY A 239 1.70 -2.99 -0.66
N SER A 240 1.55 -4.01 -1.50
CA SER A 240 1.23 -5.37 -1.07
C SER A 240 1.73 -6.38 -2.11
N ILE A 241 2.00 -7.61 -1.67
CA ILE A 241 2.37 -8.72 -2.54
C ILE A 241 1.33 -9.82 -2.35
N ALA A 242 0.65 -10.19 -3.42
CA ALA A 242 -0.31 -11.29 -3.42
C ALA A 242 0.24 -12.46 -4.24
N SER A 243 0.07 -13.68 -3.75
CA SER A 243 0.23 -14.88 -4.58
C SER A 243 -1.13 -15.40 -4.99
N ALA A 244 -1.36 -15.49 -6.29
CA ALA A 244 -2.58 -16.03 -6.87
C ALA A 244 -2.31 -16.56 -8.28
N TYR A 245 -3.11 -17.51 -8.74
CA TYR A 245 -3.01 -18.05 -10.12
C TYR A 245 -1.60 -18.58 -10.48
N GLY A 246 -0.82 -19.03 -9.49
CA GLY A 246 0.56 -19.48 -9.70
C GLY A 246 1.55 -18.34 -10.03
N ARG A 247 1.20 -17.10 -9.74
CA ARG A 247 1.99 -15.89 -10.00
C ARG A 247 2.12 -15.04 -8.73
N LEU A 248 3.07 -14.11 -8.75
CA LEU A 248 3.15 -13.04 -7.77
C LEU A 248 2.69 -11.73 -8.38
N PHE A 249 1.77 -11.06 -7.68
CA PHE A 249 1.28 -9.73 -7.99
C PHE A 249 1.86 -8.76 -6.95
N ILE A 250 2.87 -8.00 -7.35
CA ILE A 250 3.50 -6.98 -6.52
C ILE A 250 2.83 -5.66 -6.86
N PHE A 251 1.88 -5.28 -6.02
CA PHE A 251 1.14 -4.04 -6.17
C PHE A 251 1.99 -2.88 -5.68
N VAL A 252 2.17 -1.90 -6.57
CA VAL A 252 3.06 -0.76 -6.35
C VAL A 252 2.36 0.55 -6.69
N ARG A 253 2.95 1.67 -6.29
CA ARG A 253 2.53 2.99 -6.75
C ARG A 253 2.47 3.03 -8.29
N GLY A 254 1.28 3.31 -8.83
CA GLY A 254 1.03 3.42 -10.28
C GLY A 254 0.93 2.10 -11.06
N GLY A 255 0.91 0.93 -10.40
CA GLY A 255 0.78 -0.32 -11.16
C GLY A 255 0.82 -1.60 -10.36
N VAL A 256 0.97 -2.69 -11.11
CA VAL A 256 1.24 -4.03 -10.58
C VAL A 256 2.35 -4.66 -11.40
N ILE A 257 3.34 -5.25 -10.73
CA ILE A 257 4.33 -6.10 -11.35
C ILE A 257 3.85 -7.54 -11.18
N VAL A 258 3.63 -8.23 -12.30
CA VAL A 258 3.29 -9.65 -12.35
C VAL A 258 4.57 -10.42 -12.62
N TRP A 259 4.89 -11.36 -11.74
CA TRP A 259 6.03 -12.26 -11.90
C TRP A 259 5.56 -13.71 -12.05
N ASP A 260 6.07 -14.36 -13.10
CA ASP A 260 5.85 -15.75 -13.43
C ASP A 260 7.13 -16.58 -13.22
N PRO A 261 7.28 -17.29 -12.10
CA PRO A 261 8.49 -18.06 -11.86
C PRO A 261 8.65 -19.26 -12.81
N SER A 262 7.61 -19.64 -13.57
CA SER A 262 7.65 -20.77 -14.50
C SER A 262 8.16 -20.42 -15.90
N GLU A 263 8.20 -19.13 -16.23
CA GLU A 263 8.65 -18.62 -17.53
C GLU A 263 10.18 -18.45 -17.59
N GLU A 264 10.70 -18.39 -18.83
CA GLU A 264 12.12 -18.13 -19.06
C GLU A 264 12.51 -16.73 -18.55
N VAL A 265 13.70 -16.65 -17.93
CA VAL A 265 14.23 -15.38 -17.42
C VAL A 265 14.29 -14.34 -18.54
N GLY A 266 13.65 -13.20 -18.34
CA GLY A 266 13.56 -12.10 -19.30
C GLY A 266 12.18 -11.96 -19.94
N ASN A 267 11.35 -13.01 -19.89
CA ASN A 267 9.94 -12.97 -20.32
C ASN A 267 8.96 -13.15 -19.16
N ASP A 268 9.48 -13.29 -17.94
CA ASP A 268 8.74 -13.68 -16.73
C ASP A 268 8.15 -12.50 -15.94
N LEU A 269 8.52 -11.27 -16.29
CA LEU A 269 8.16 -10.06 -15.55
C LEU A 269 7.39 -9.09 -16.45
N HIS A 270 6.23 -8.65 -15.94
CA HIS A 270 5.40 -7.67 -16.62
C HIS A 270 4.94 -6.59 -15.65
N PHE A 271 5.20 -5.33 -15.97
CA PHE A 271 4.58 -4.19 -15.31
C PHE A 271 3.32 -3.79 -16.07
N VAL A 272 2.19 -3.81 -15.37
CA VAL A 272 0.91 -3.29 -15.86
C VAL A 272 0.60 -1.99 -15.13
N ARG A 273 0.55 -0.89 -15.88
CA ARG A 273 0.19 0.41 -15.34
C ARG A 273 -1.26 0.39 -14.85
N LEU A 274 -1.48 0.86 -13.63
CA LEU A 274 -2.78 0.86 -12.97
C LEU A 274 -2.89 2.09 -12.08
N TYR A 275 -3.79 3.01 -12.45
CA TYR A 275 -3.94 4.32 -11.80
C TYR A 275 -2.62 5.08 -11.54
N ASP A 276 -1.72 5.11 -12.54
CA ASP A 276 -0.51 5.91 -12.47
C ASP A 276 -0.79 7.37 -12.83
N PHE A 277 -0.49 8.26 -11.89
CA PHE A 277 -0.55 9.70 -12.11
C PHE A 277 0.83 10.36 -11.94
N CYS A 278 1.89 9.61 -12.28
CA CYS A 278 3.30 9.99 -12.36
C CYS A 278 3.85 10.63 -11.08
N ARG A 279 3.67 11.94 -10.89
CA ARG A 279 4.18 12.69 -9.72
C ARG A 279 3.29 12.57 -8.48
N LYS A 280 2.22 11.76 -8.53
CA LYS A 280 1.34 11.49 -7.38
C LYS A 280 1.68 10.19 -6.71
N ASP A 281 1.43 10.18 -5.41
CA ASP A 281 1.58 8.97 -4.62
C ASP A 281 0.29 8.16 -4.53
N TYR A 282 -0.52 8.21 -5.60
CA TYR A 282 -1.75 7.41 -5.67
C TYR A 282 -1.36 5.95 -5.89
N GLY A 283 -1.92 5.06 -5.10
CA GLY A 283 -1.63 3.64 -5.22
C GLY A 283 -1.92 2.84 -3.95
N PRO A 284 -1.54 1.56 -3.94
CA PRO A 284 -1.78 0.64 -2.84
C PRO A 284 -0.79 0.86 -1.68
N VAL A 285 -0.38 2.09 -1.43
CA VAL A 285 0.62 2.44 -0.41
C VAL A 285 0.00 2.37 0.98
N ARG A 286 0.74 1.78 1.93
CA ARG A 286 0.32 1.59 3.35
C ARG A 286 -1.06 0.93 3.46
N THR A 287 -1.24 -0.19 2.77
CA THR A 287 -2.43 -1.04 2.87
C THR A 287 -2.06 -2.52 2.67
N ASN A 288 -3.07 -3.39 2.59
CA ASN A 288 -2.93 -4.81 2.27
C ASN A 288 -3.99 -5.25 1.25
N HIS A 289 -3.92 -6.52 0.85
CA HIS A 289 -4.91 -7.17 0.01
C HIS A 289 -5.59 -8.30 0.78
N VAL A 290 -6.71 -8.77 0.24
CA VAL A 290 -7.36 -10.04 0.61
C VAL A 290 -7.80 -10.78 -0.64
N VAL A 291 -8.07 -12.08 -0.50
CA VAL A 291 -8.62 -12.89 -1.59
C VAL A 291 -10.11 -13.11 -1.35
N VAL A 292 -10.94 -12.82 -2.36
CA VAL A 292 -12.40 -13.04 -2.33
C VAL A 292 -12.82 -13.77 -3.59
N GLY A 293 -13.44 -14.95 -3.42
CA GLY A 293 -13.94 -15.74 -4.56
C GLY A 293 -12.87 -16.13 -5.58
N GLY A 294 -11.59 -16.20 -5.16
CA GLY A 294 -10.44 -16.45 -6.03
C GLY A 294 -9.77 -15.20 -6.61
N GLY A 295 -10.42 -14.03 -6.58
CA GLY A 295 -9.85 -12.76 -7.02
C GLY A 295 -9.16 -11.98 -5.90
N ILE A 296 -8.25 -11.09 -6.26
CA ILE A 296 -7.54 -10.23 -5.30
C ILE A 296 -8.31 -8.93 -5.13
N VAL A 297 -8.64 -8.56 -3.90
CA VAL A 297 -9.21 -7.25 -3.57
C VAL A 297 -8.10 -6.37 -2.99
N ILE A 298 -7.89 -5.20 -3.58
CA ILE A 298 -6.85 -4.26 -3.14
C ILE A 298 -7.27 -2.80 -3.25
N PRO A 299 -7.04 -1.96 -2.22
CA PRO A 299 -7.27 -0.52 -2.31
C PRO A 299 -6.16 0.20 -3.08
N PHE A 300 -6.57 1.12 -3.96
CA PHE A 300 -5.72 2.15 -4.53
C PHE A 300 -6.08 3.49 -3.91
N ASN A 301 -5.23 3.95 -2.99
CA ASN A 301 -5.53 5.03 -2.06
C ASN A 301 -5.30 6.41 -2.67
N ALA A 302 -6.28 7.29 -2.43
CA ALA A 302 -6.07 8.72 -2.47
C ALA A 302 -5.33 9.17 -1.20
N TYR A 303 -4.41 10.13 -1.35
CA TYR A 303 -3.76 10.81 -0.23
C TYR A 303 -3.11 9.90 0.84
N PRO A 304 -2.29 8.90 0.47
CA PRO A 304 -1.59 8.08 1.46
C PRO A 304 -0.51 8.88 2.20
N HIS A 305 0.14 9.83 1.51
CA HIS A 305 1.12 10.77 2.07
C HIS A 305 0.72 12.23 1.84
N GLY A 306 1.14 13.11 2.75
CA GLY A 306 0.85 14.55 2.71
C GLY A 306 2.00 15.41 3.24
N ILE A 307 2.10 16.65 2.76
CA ILE A 307 3.03 17.66 3.30
C ILE A 307 2.24 18.93 3.59
N LEU A 308 2.06 19.28 4.85
CA LEU A 308 1.23 20.44 5.23
C LEU A 308 2.08 21.69 5.44
N ARG A 309 3.24 21.56 6.07
CA ARG A 309 4.14 22.69 6.35
C ARG A 309 5.32 22.68 5.39
N ILE A 310 5.33 23.70 4.54
CA ILE A 310 6.42 23.94 3.61
C ILE A 310 7.51 24.72 4.36
N VAL A 311 8.45 23.99 4.95
CA VAL A 311 9.58 24.58 5.70
C VAL A 311 10.74 25.03 4.80
N LYS A 312 10.76 24.59 3.54
CA LYS A 312 11.77 24.97 2.53
C LYS A 312 11.10 25.26 1.20
N ASP A 313 11.61 26.25 0.46
CA ASP A 313 11.05 26.64 -0.84
C ASP A 313 11.10 25.49 -1.87
N GLU A 314 12.14 24.65 -1.82
CA GLU A 314 12.27 23.45 -2.65
C GLU A 314 11.11 22.45 -2.49
N LEU A 315 10.47 22.42 -1.31
CA LEU A 315 9.35 21.52 -1.04
C LEU A 315 8.01 22.05 -1.56
N LYS A 316 7.92 23.33 -1.98
CA LYS A 316 6.65 23.92 -2.46
C LYS A 316 6.03 23.12 -3.59
N TRP A 317 6.86 22.78 -4.57
CA TRP A 317 6.42 22.07 -5.76
C TRP A 317 6.07 20.60 -5.43
N ILE A 318 6.84 19.96 -4.54
CA ILE A 318 6.57 18.60 -4.06
C ILE A 318 5.25 18.56 -3.29
N ALA A 319 5.04 19.47 -2.33
CA ALA A 319 3.83 19.56 -1.53
C ALA A 319 2.58 19.80 -2.39
N LYS A 320 2.67 20.70 -3.37
CA LYS A 320 1.59 20.92 -4.36
C LYS A 320 1.23 19.63 -5.09
N ASN A 321 2.24 18.80 -5.41
CA ASN A 321 2.00 17.55 -6.10
C ASN A 321 1.44 16.46 -5.18
N ILE A 322 2.06 16.21 -4.03
CA ILE A 322 1.64 15.16 -3.10
C ILE A 322 0.22 15.41 -2.57
N ASN A 323 -0.14 16.67 -2.28
CA ASN A 323 -1.46 16.98 -1.70
C ASN A 323 -2.61 17.04 -2.70
N TYR A 324 -2.33 16.97 -4.01
CA TYR A 324 -3.39 17.00 -5.01
C TYR A 324 -3.96 15.60 -5.23
N ILE A 325 -5.29 15.50 -5.16
CA ILE A 325 -6.03 14.24 -5.30
C ILE A 325 -6.65 14.16 -6.70
N PRO A 326 -6.16 13.27 -7.59
CA PRO A 326 -6.69 13.15 -8.95
C PRO A 326 -8.05 12.43 -9.01
N VAL A 327 -8.28 11.51 -8.08
CA VAL A 327 -9.48 10.68 -7.95
C VAL A 327 -9.60 10.18 -6.51
N SER A 328 -10.81 9.82 -6.07
CA SER A 328 -11.06 9.13 -4.80
C SER A 328 -10.29 7.80 -4.68
N THR A 329 -10.19 7.28 -3.47
CA THR A 329 -9.70 5.92 -3.24
C THR A 329 -10.60 4.92 -3.95
N ASN A 330 -10.03 3.97 -4.69
CA ASN A 330 -10.80 2.94 -5.39
C ASN A 330 -10.43 1.56 -4.85
N LEU A 331 -11.45 0.76 -4.54
CA LEU A 331 -11.25 -0.64 -4.20
C LEU A 331 -11.30 -1.46 -5.49
N LEU A 332 -10.20 -2.12 -5.85
CA LEU A 332 -10.07 -2.87 -7.08
C LEU A 332 -10.25 -4.37 -6.82
N TYR A 333 -10.85 -5.06 -7.79
CA TYR A 333 -10.95 -6.51 -7.86
C TYR A 333 -10.21 -7.02 -9.08
N ILE A 334 -9.23 -7.87 -8.83
CA ILE A 334 -8.27 -8.36 -9.82
C ILE A 334 -8.58 -9.82 -10.11
N THR A 335 -9.06 -10.08 -11.32
CA THR A 335 -9.43 -11.40 -11.84
C THR A 335 -8.96 -11.50 -13.29
N PRO A 336 -7.68 -11.80 -13.54
CA PRO A 336 -7.09 -11.89 -14.87
C PRO A 336 -8.02 -12.56 -15.90
N PRO A 337 -8.22 -11.96 -17.11
CA PRO A 337 -7.54 -10.76 -17.61
C PRO A 337 -8.10 -9.42 -17.10
N ASN A 338 -9.13 -9.46 -16.25
CA ASN A 338 -9.92 -8.29 -15.87
C ASN A 338 -9.44 -7.60 -14.59
N VAL A 339 -9.59 -6.27 -14.59
CA VAL A 339 -9.52 -5.42 -13.39
C VAL A 339 -10.84 -4.67 -13.28
N ARG A 340 -11.48 -4.66 -12.11
CA ARG A 340 -12.77 -3.96 -11.90
C ARG A 340 -12.72 -3.07 -10.67
N VAL A 341 -13.35 -1.90 -10.74
CA VAL A 341 -13.61 -1.06 -9.56
C VAL A 341 -14.85 -1.57 -8.83
N LEU A 342 -14.70 -2.00 -7.58
CA LEU A 342 -15.83 -2.42 -6.73
C LEU A 342 -16.56 -1.22 -6.13
N THR A 343 -15.81 -0.24 -5.62
CA THR A 343 -16.36 0.98 -5.02
C THR A 343 -15.32 2.09 -4.96
N SER A 344 -15.78 3.31 -4.68
CA SER A 344 -14.98 4.52 -4.54
C SER A 344 -15.27 5.18 -3.20
N LEU A 345 -14.22 5.55 -2.47
CA LEU A 345 -14.29 6.00 -1.08
C LEU A 345 -13.52 7.33 -0.91
N GLY A 346 -14.06 8.22 -0.08
CA GLY A 346 -13.42 9.51 0.23
C GLY A 346 -12.25 9.42 1.20
N ALA A 347 -12.15 8.32 1.95
CA ALA A 347 -11.07 8.02 2.87
C ALA A 347 -10.00 7.14 2.19
N ARG A 348 -8.75 7.19 2.67
CA ARG A 348 -7.76 6.15 2.36
C ARG A 348 -8.09 4.90 3.15
N ILE A 349 -7.84 3.73 2.57
CA ILE A 349 -8.03 2.43 3.21
C ILE A 349 -6.69 1.87 3.63
N THR A 350 -6.46 1.83 4.94
CA THR A 350 -5.20 1.40 5.56
C THR A 350 -5.13 -0.11 5.78
N SER A 351 -6.28 -0.77 5.81
CA SER A 351 -6.34 -2.23 5.90
C SER A 351 -7.65 -2.82 5.35
N VAL A 352 -7.61 -4.09 4.97
CA VAL A 352 -8.76 -4.86 4.46
C VAL A 352 -8.73 -6.26 5.06
N GLU A 353 -9.88 -6.78 5.48
CA GLU A 353 -10.07 -8.16 5.91
C GLU A 353 -11.39 -8.74 5.35
N HIS A 354 -11.44 -10.05 5.11
CA HIS A 354 -12.62 -10.79 4.70
C HIS A 354 -13.19 -11.59 5.89
N ILE A 355 -14.44 -11.31 6.26
CA ILE A 355 -15.14 -11.99 7.36
C ILE A 355 -16.50 -12.48 6.87
N GLY A 356 -16.63 -13.79 6.61
CA GLY A 356 -17.89 -14.39 6.19
C GLY A 356 -18.41 -13.77 4.88
N SER A 357 -19.53 -13.06 4.94
CA SER A 357 -20.14 -12.38 3.78
C SER A 357 -19.73 -10.90 3.63
N GLU A 358 -18.80 -10.42 4.44
CA GLU A 358 -18.43 -9.00 4.51
C GLU A 358 -16.93 -8.79 4.25
N LEU A 359 -16.61 -7.69 3.58
CA LEU A 359 -15.30 -7.05 3.64
C LEU A 359 -15.32 -6.00 4.73
N VAL A 360 -14.33 -6.03 5.61
CA VAL A 360 -14.09 -5.01 6.63
C VAL A 360 -12.92 -4.16 6.19
N LEU A 361 -13.12 -2.85 6.13
CA LEU A 361 -12.10 -1.89 5.72
C LEU A 361 -11.71 -1.00 6.89
N GLY A 362 -10.42 -0.88 7.17
CA GLY A 362 -9.87 0.19 8.00
C GLY A 362 -9.75 1.46 7.17
N ALA A 363 -10.57 2.46 7.45
CA ALA A 363 -10.60 3.73 6.74
C ALA A 363 -10.00 4.87 7.57
N ASN A 364 -9.36 5.82 6.90
CA ASN A 364 -8.81 7.02 7.50
C ASN A 364 -8.96 8.25 6.58
N THR A 365 -9.36 9.39 7.12
CA THR A 365 -9.51 10.63 6.34
C THR A 365 -8.20 11.39 6.12
N MET A 366 -7.13 11.03 6.83
CA MET A 366 -5.88 11.79 6.82
C MET A 366 -4.66 10.96 6.45
N ALA A 367 -3.70 11.60 5.78
CA ALA A 367 -2.45 10.99 5.33
C ALA A 367 -1.44 10.74 6.46
N ASN A 368 -0.40 9.97 6.14
CA ASN A 368 0.85 9.99 6.89
C ASN A 368 1.65 11.20 6.39
N LEU A 369 2.17 12.02 7.30
CA LEU A 369 2.75 13.31 6.95
C LEU A 369 4.28 13.25 6.84
N GLY A 370 4.87 14.30 6.28
CA GLY A 370 6.32 14.43 6.18
C GLY A 370 7.01 14.69 7.53
N ILE A 371 8.32 14.48 7.57
CA ILE A 371 9.17 14.58 8.78
C ILE A 371 9.03 15.88 9.58
N TYR A 372 8.68 17.00 8.92
CA TYR A 372 8.53 18.33 9.53
C TYR A 372 7.09 18.65 9.97
N ASP A 373 6.18 17.70 9.81
CA ASP A 373 4.75 17.80 10.11
C ASP A 373 4.38 16.91 11.31
N ALA A 374 5.29 16.72 12.27
CA ALA A 374 4.97 16.00 13.50
C ALA A 374 3.89 16.75 14.29
N THR A 375 2.87 16.03 14.72
CA THR A 375 1.75 16.55 15.50
C THR A 375 1.63 15.82 16.82
N PRO A 376 1.20 16.51 17.90
CA PRO A 376 1.03 15.86 19.18
C PRO A 376 -0.26 15.04 19.32
N PHE A 377 -1.11 15.13 18.30
CA PHE A 377 -2.37 14.43 18.18
C PHE A 377 -2.41 13.76 16.81
N ASP A 378 -3.10 12.62 16.74
CA ASP A 378 -3.56 12.11 15.45
C ASP A 378 -4.49 13.17 14.82
N VAL A 379 -4.51 13.26 13.49
CA VAL A 379 -5.29 14.26 12.75
C VAL A 379 -6.36 13.65 11.83
N GLY A 380 -6.55 12.34 11.88
CA GLY A 380 -7.49 11.59 11.04
C GLY A 380 -8.70 11.06 11.79
N GLU A 381 -9.85 11.09 11.11
CA GLU A 381 -11.02 10.34 11.53
C GLU A 381 -10.88 8.90 10.99
N ARG A 382 -10.91 7.94 11.90
CA ARG A 382 -10.68 6.52 11.59
C ARG A 382 -11.96 5.73 11.79
N GLU A 383 -12.29 4.82 10.90
CA GLU A 383 -13.46 3.97 11.04
C GLU A 383 -13.28 2.57 10.44
N LEU A 384 -14.03 1.60 10.99
CA LEU A 384 -14.23 0.30 10.37
C LEU A 384 -15.50 0.37 9.51
N LEU A 385 -15.33 0.18 8.21
CA LEU A 385 -16.42 0.15 7.24
C LEU A 385 -16.68 -1.29 6.80
N PHE A 386 -17.96 -1.69 6.84
CA PHE A 386 -18.40 -3.04 6.47
C PHE A 386 -19.10 -2.99 5.13
N LEU A 387 -18.61 -3.78 4.17
CA LEU A 387 -19.18 -3.91 2.83
C LEU A 387 -19.65 -5.33 2.60
N ASN A 388 -20.90 -5.51 2.20
CA ASN A 388 -21.41 -6.81 1.82
C ASN A 388 -20.78 -7.27 0.50
N ILE A 389 -20.20 -8.47 0.49
CA ILE A 389 -19.46 -9.02 -0.66
C ILE A 389 -20.37 -9.23 -1.87
N ASP A 390 -21.55 -9.83 -1.67
CA ASP A 390 -22.49 -10.10 -2.76
C ASP A 390 -22.91 -8.80 -3.46
N SER A 391 -23.17 -7.75 -2.67
CA SER A 391 -23.48 -6.44 -3.20
C SER A 391 -22.33 -5.90 -4.05
N ILE A 392 -21.13 -5.76 -3.48
CA ILE A 392 -20.00 -5.11 -4.18
C ILE A 392 -19.51 -5.91 -5.39
N LEU A 393 -19.66 -7.24 -5.38
CA LEU A 393 -19.27 -8.08 -6.51
C LEU A 393 -20.28 -8.09 -7.65
N THR A 394 -21.53 -7.70 -7.43
CA THR A 394 -22.58 -7.74 -8.45
C THR A 394 -23.01 -6.36 -8.94
N THR A 395 -22.73 -5.29 -8.18
CA THR A 395 -23.02 -3.93 -8.60
C THR A 395 -22.07 -3.42 -9.67
N ASN A 396 -22.60 -2.58 -10.56
CA ASN A 396 -21.79 -1.81 -11.49
C ASN A 396 -20.86 -0.86 -10.71
N PRO A 397 -19.66 -0.56 -11.24
CA PRO A 397 -18.77 0.44 -10.66
C PRO A 397 -19.45 1.79 -10.37
N PRO A 398 -19.05 2.55 -9.34
CA PRO A 398 -19.57 3.89 -9.14
C PRO A 398 -19.11 4.83 -10.28
N SER A 399 -20.00 5.70 -10.75
CA SER A 399 -19.61 6.76 -11.70
C SER A 399 -18.53 7.63 -11.06
N THR A 400 -17.44 7.90 -11.80
CA THR A 400 -16.30 8.65 -11.28
C THR A 400 -15.77 9.66 -12.29
N THR A 401 -15.09 10.68 -11.78
CA THR A 401 -14.39 11.67 -12.59
C THR A 401 -12.96 11.78 -12.10
N ILE A 402 -12.02 11.56 -13.00
CA ILE A 402 -10.58 11.64 -12.74
C ILE A 402 -10.09 12.94 -13.34
N LYS A 403 -9.48 13.80 -12.51
CA LYS A 403 -8.83 15.02 -12.97
C LYS A 403 -7.32 14.81 -13.00
N VAL A 404 -6.71 15.06 -14.14
CA VAL A 404 -5.27 14.97 -14.35
C VAL A 404 -4.76 16.31 -14.86
N LEU A 405 -3.66 16.78 -14.26
CA LEU A 405 -3.01 18.02 -14.67
C LEU A 405 -1.79 17.70 -15.52
N GLY A 406 -1.58 18.42 -16.62
CA GLY A 406 -0.41 18.24 -17.47
C GLY A 406 0.90 18.46 -16.70
N SER A 407 0.94 19.40 -15.75
CA SER A 407 2.08 19.61 -14.84
C SER A 407 2.41 18.43 -13.92
N VAL A 408 1.49 17.47 -13.78
CA VAL A 408 1.67 16.26 -12.95
C VAL A 408 2.24 15.11 -13.76
N VAL A 409 1.80 14.95 -15.00
CA VAL A 409 2.18 13.82 -15.85
C VAL A 409 3.33 14.14 -16.81
N GLY A 410 3.50 15.42 -17.18
CA GLY A 410 4.49 15.84 -18.16
C GLY A 410 4.24 15.18 -19.51
N ASN A 411 5.27 14.52 -20.04
CA ASN A 411 5.22 13.67 -21.23
C ASN A 411 5.39 12.17 -20.89
N ASN A 412 5.21 11.78 -19.63
CA ASN A 412 5.25 10.36 -19.22
C ASN A 412 3.93 9.66 -19.59
N ALA A 413 3.94 8.33 -19.63
CA ALA A 413 2.71 7.56 -19.68
C ALA A 413 2.00 7.60 -18.32
N TRP A 414 0.67 7.72 -18.35
CA TRP A 414 -0.18 7.86 -17.17
C TRP A 414 -1.55 7.20 -17.41
N GLY A 415 -2.28 6.87 -16.35
CA GLY A 415 -3.55 6.16 -16.44
C GLY A 415 -3.40 4.70 -16.05
N GLY A 416 -3.78 3.78 -16.92
CA GLY A 416 -4.09 2.41 -16.51
C GLY A 416 -5.44 2.37 -15.84
N ILE A 417 -6.45 2.97 -16.49
CA ILE A 417 -7.78 3.13 -15.93
C ILE A 417 -8.66 1.98 -16.43
N PRO A 418 -9.25 1.16 -15.53
CA PRO A 418 -10.25 0.18 -15.92
C PRO A 418 -11.51 0.90 -16.38
N ILE A 419 -11.81 0.75 -17.66
CA ILE A 419 -13.03 1.30 -18.27
C ILE A 419 -14.08 0.21 -18.55
N ASN A 420 -13.68 -1.06 -18.43
CA ASN A 420 -14.58 -2.19 -18.45
C ASN A 420 -15.67 -2.02 -17.38
N ASN A 421 -16.91 -2.35 -17.73
CA ASN A 421 -18.10 -2.23 -16.88
C ASN A 421 -18.59 -0.79 -16.64
N TYR A 422 -18.11 0.21 -17.41
CA TYR A 422 -18.77 1.50 -17.50
C TYR A 422 -19.62 1.59 -18.77
N ARG A 423 -20.85 2.11 -18.65
CA ARG A 423 -21.72 2.34 -19.83
C ARG A 423 -21.21 3.43 -20.76
N LYS A 424 -20.45 4.39 -20.24
CA LYS A 424 -19.88 5.49 -21.02
C LYS A 424 -18.55 5.92 -20.44
N ALA A 425 -17.54 6.05 -21.30
CA ALA A 425 -16.22 6.58 -20.96
C ALA A 425 -15.85 7.70 -21.95
N THR A 426 -15.53 8.89 -21.43
CA THR A 426 -15.08 10.02 -22.26
C THR A 426 -13.89 10.74 -21.66
N LEU A 427 -13.01 11.22 -22.53
CA LEU A 427 -11.86 12.06 -22.16
C LEU A 427 -12.12 13.49 -22.64
N HIS A 428 -12.05 14.46 -21.74
CA HIS A 428 -12.09 15.88 -22.08
C HIS A 428 -10.77 16.53 -21.73
N MET A 429 -10.19 17.28 -22.67
CA MET A 429 -8.91 17.95 -22.48
C MET A 429 -9.04 19.43 -22.78
N LYS A 430 -8.38 20.25 -21.98
CA LYS A 430 -8.10 21.65 -22.28
C LYS A 430 -6.58 21.80 -22.37
N THR A 431 -6.05 22.00 -23.57
CA THR A 431 -4.61 22.11 -23.82
C THR A 431 -4.21 23.55 -24.14
N SER A 432 -2.95 23.89 -23.84
CA SER A 432 -2.37 25.22 -24.11
C SER A 432 -1.59 25.27 -25.43
N LYS A 433 -1.40 24.12 -26.08
CA LYS A 433 -0.77 23.98 -27.40
C LYS A 433 -1.28 22.74 -28.14
N ASP A 434 -1.02 22.72 -29.44
CA ASP A 434 -1.18 21.52 -30.26
C ASP A 434 -0.26 20.40 -29.75
N ASN A 435 -0.76 19.17 -29.77
CA ASN A 435 -0.08 17.99 -29.26
C ASN A 435 -0.61 16.72 -29.95
N LYS A 436 -0.01 15.58 -29.64
CA LYS A 436 -0.62 14.27 -29.91
C LYS A 436 -0.77 13.50 -28.61
N LEU A 437 -1.88 12.78 -28.51
CA LEU A 437 -2.17 11.88 -27.42
C LEU A 437 -2.06 10.45 -27.94
N LYS A 438 -1.15 9.68 -27.35
CA LYS A 438 -1.14 8.23 -27.49
C LYS A 438 -2.08 7.62 -26.48
N ILE A 439 -2.88 6.64 -26.89
CA ILE A 439 -3.75 5.84 -26.04
C ILE A 439 -3.33 4.38 -26.19
N TYR A 440 -3.01 3.72 -25.08
CA TYR A 440 -2.63 2.32 -25.03
C TYR A 440 -3.78 1.53 -24.41
N GLU A 441 -4.16 0.41 -25.01
CA GLU A 441 -5.11 -0.54 -24.45
C GLU A 441 -4.41 -1.87 -24.17
N TYR A 442 -4.57 -2.39 -22.96
CA TYR A 442 -4.02 -3.67 -22.52
C TYR A 442 -4.91 -4.31 -21.47
N ASP A 443 -4.68 -5.60 -21.21
CA ASP A 443 -5.34 -6.33 -20.13
C ASP A 443 -4.35 -6.76 -19.03
N LEU A 444 -4.87 -7.45 -18.02
CA LEU A 444 -4.07 -8.12 -17.00
C LEU A 444 -4.16 -9.65 -17.17
N GLY A 445 -4.09 -10.13 -18.41
CA GLY A 445 -3.95 -11.56 -18.70
C GLY A 445 -2.70 -12.16 -18.04
N LEU A 446 -2.54 -13.48 -18.13
CA LEU A 446 -1.34 -14.18 -17.64
C LEU A 446 -0.77 -15.01 -18.81
N PRO A 447 0.11 -14.43 -19.66
CA PRO A 447 0.76 -13.11 -19.51
C PRO A 447 -0.13 -11.91 -19.92
N PRO A 448 0.12 -10.71 -19.38
CA PRO A 448 -0.57 -9.49 -19.79
C PRO A 448 -0.33 -9.14 -21.27
N THR A 449 -1.33 -8.61 -21.96
CA THR A 449 -1.25 -8.35 -23.40
C THR A 449 -1.56 -6.90 -23.75
N LEU A 450 -0.73 -6.30 -24.63
CA LEU A 450 -1.02 -5.04 -25.32
C LEU A 450 -1.93 -5.31 -26.52
N HIS A 451 -3.12 -4.70 -26.51
CA HIS A 451 -4.13 -4.90 -27.56
C HIS A 451 -4.04 -3.86 -28.66
N ASN A 452 -3.89 -2.59 -28.29
CA ASN A 452 -3.91 -1.48 -29.25
C ASN A 452 -3.09 -0.26 -28.81
N VAL A 453 -2.63 0.51 -29.78
CA VAL A 453 -2.04 1.84 -29.58
C VAL A 453 -2.59 2.82 -30.62
N ASP A 454 -3.40 3.76 -30.17
CA ASP A 454 -3.96 4.82 -31.02
C ASP A 454 -3.20 6.13 -30.84
N LEU A 455 -3.14 6.92 -31.90
CA LEU A 455 -2.58 8.27 -31.89
C LEU A 455 -3.64 9.28 -32.34
N ILE A 456 -3.94 10.25 -31.48
CA ILE A 456 -4.97 11.25 -31.72
C ILE A 456 -4.33 12.64 -31.70
N ASP A 457 -4.62 13.45 -32.72
CA ASP A 457 -4.24 14.85 -32.74
C ASP A 457 -5.08 15.64 -31.72
N VAL A 458 -4.41 16.44 -30.89
CA VAL A 458 -5.03 17.30 -29.89
C VAL A 458 -4.72 18.75 -30.24
N LYS A 459 -5.76 19.54 -30.51
CA LYS A 459 -5.61 20.96 -30.88
C LYS A 459 -5.60 21.85 -29.66
N VAL A 460 -5.02 23.04 -29.76
CA VAL A 460 -5.10 24.02 -28.67
C VAL A 460 -6.56 24.30 -28.27
N GLY A 461 -6.81 24.41 -26.96
CA GLY A 461 -8.17 24.62 -26.44
C GLY A 461 -8.87 23.31 -26.06
N LYS A 462 -10.18 23.21 -26.32
CA LYS A 462 -11.02 22.11 -25.85
C LYS A 462 -11.01 20.94 -26.84
N ASN A 463 -10.78 19.74 -26.34
CA ASN A 463 -10.83 18.49 -27.10
C ASN A 463 -11.69 17.47 -26.35
N SER A 464 -12.28 16.55 -27.10
CA SER A 464 -13.07 15.44 -26.55
C SER A 464 -12.75 14.18 -27.33
N VAL A 465 -12.49 13.09 -26.61
CA VAL A 465 -12.28 11.76 -27.18
C VAL A 465 -13.30 10.82 -26.56
N ASP A 466 -13.99 10.06 -27.41
CA ASP A 466 -14.85 8.97 -26.97
C ASP A 466 -13.98 7.74 -26.68
N LEU A 467 -14.07 7.20 -25.48
CA LEU A 467 -13.30 6.04 -25.05
C LEU A 467 -14.15 4.75 -25.09
N SER A 468 -15.39 4.83 -25.56
CA SER A 468 -16.35 3.70 -25.55
C SER A 468 -15.97 2.56 -26.50
N ASN A 469 -14.97 2.75 -27.38
CA ASN A 469 -14.45 1.70 -28.27
C ASN A 469 -13.40 0.80 -27.59
N TYR A 470 -12.84 1.22 -26.46
CA TYR A 470 -11.90 0.43 -25.68
C TYR A 470 -12.67 -0.41 -24.64
N ASN A 471 -12.12 -1.57 -24.27
CA ASN A 471 -12.81 -2.53 -23.39
C ASN A 471 -12.01 -2.96 -22.15
N ASN A 472 -10.75 -2.54 -22.01
CA ASN A 472 -9.86 -3.04 -20.95
C ASN A 472 -9.27 -1.92 -20.07
N LEU A 473 -7.97 -1.99 -19.76
CA LEU A 473 -7.23 -0.90 -19.12
C LEU A 473 -6.74 0.05 -20.21
N ILE A 474 -6.83 1.36 -19.96
CA ILE A 474 -6.28 2.37 -20.86
C ILE A 474 -5.28 3.29 -20.16
N SER A 475 -4.12 3.50 -20.78
CA SER A 475 -3.18 4.58 -20.42
C SER A 475 -2.98 5.56 -21.58
N PHE A 476 -2.41 6.70 -21.25
CA PHE A 476 -2.29 7.87 -22.10
C PHE A 476 -0.86 8.41 -22.04
N LYS A 477 -0.40 9.03 -23.13
CA LYS A 477 0.86 9.78 -23.14
C LYS A 477 0.76 10.96 -24.09
N PHE A 478 1.13 12.15 -23.61
CA PHE A 478 1.36 13.30 -24.48
C PHE A 478 2.71 13.17 -25.18
N GLU A 479 2.75 13.45 -26.48
CA GLU A 479 4.01 13.44 -27.24
C GLU A 479 4.97 14.54 -26.75
N VAL A 480 4.43 15.72 -26.44
CA VAL A 480 5.17 16.86 -25.88
C VAL A 480 4.56 17.27 -24.55
N GLU A 481 5.37 17.63 -23.56
CA GLU A 481 4.87 18.10 -22.25
C GLU A 481 4.02 19.37 -22.40
N ASP A 482 2.80 19.40 -21.86
CA ASP A 482 1.95 20.60 -21.74
C ASP A 482 1.58 20.85 -20.25
N PRO A 483 2.37 21.64 -19.50
CA PRO A 483 2.15 21.82 -18.06
C PRO A 483 0.81 22.47 -17.70
N ASN A 484 0.21 23.19 -18.64
CA ASN A 484 -1.05 23.91 -18.48
C ASN A 484 -2.27 23.11 -18.94
N ALA A 485 -2.07 21.87 -19.42
CA ALA A 485 -3.17 21.01 -19.79
C ALA A 485 -4.00 20.61 -18.56
N GLU A 486 -5.32 20.58 -18.74
CA GLU A 486 -6.24 19.95 -17.81
C GLU A 486 -6.99 18.83 -18.52
N VAL A 487 -7.01 17.65 -17.90
CA VAL A 487 -7.62 16.45 -18.46
C VAL A 487 -8.64 15.90 -17.49
N TYR A 488 -9.81 15.52 -18.01
CA TYR A 488 -10.92 14.96 -17.25
C TYR A 488 -11.33 13.63 -17.91
N ILE A 489 -11.15 12.51 -17.22
CA ILE A 489 -11.71 11.22 -17.62
C ILE A 489 -13.03 11.07 -16.89
N ILE A 490 -14.12 10.91 -17.64
CA ILE A 490 -15.47 10.78 -17.11
C ILE A 490 -15.96 9.37 -17.37
N LEU A 491 -16.21 8.61 -16.31
CA LEU A 491 -16.73 7.25 -16.35
C LEU A 491 -18.13 7.23 -15.76
N LYS A 492 -19.13 6.77 -16.53
CA LYS A 492 -20.54 6.76 -16.14
C LYS A 492 -21.16 5.39 -16.29
N ASN A 493 -22.02 5.05 -15.34
CA ASN A 493 -22.86 3.84 -15.33
C ASN A 493 -24.34 4.11 -15.49
#